data_AF-M3UZT0-F1
#
_entry.id   AF-M3UZT0-F1
#
_cell.length_a   1.000
_cell.length_b   1.000
_cell.length_c   1.000
_cell.angle_alpha   90.00
_cell.angle_beta   90.00
_cell.angle_gamma   90.00
#
_symmetry.space_group_name_H-M   'P 1'
#
loop_
_entity.id
_entity.type
_entity.pdbx_description
1 polymer ?
#
loop_
_entity_poly.entity_id
_entity_poly.type
_entity_poly.pdbx_seq_one_letter_code
_entity_poly.pdbx_strand_id
1 'polypeptide(L)'
;MKLRHVDTIVVGDGPPSSDLNFTIAYNAALQSRARRLLDIVMIHESRGRPRKFLPSQFFALAYLTVLAHRPLHYTQIYETYCGLTPDQRETLGLRDDLHYDQVRYFGERVKQLVVAGRVEMVDLMNGIFDAQIPARTTMSVSVDSTDYETYGRIRAFWSADRDPAPTSHDQAQSDVVELKSRRTGWPLLGDDGRPQRTKDPDARDGHRSAHNNRASGPFVGYDLTLGVNTRPYGSKTTVPNYIVSANLTPAGSHHAKAAQPMIDLLQARGHTITDVPADRAYNYAKPELWTQRLRDNGIEPVFDLTKKQRTPKPGPIHGTVVIDGTLFTQALPENLRHLPAHSRDMTVEKHC
;
A
#
# COMPACT_ATOMS: atom_id res chain seq x y z
N MET A 1 64.39 2.59 -2.97
CA MET A 1 63.16 2.49 -3.78
C MET A 1 62.34 1.32 -3.23
N LYS A 2 61.51 1.59 -2.21
CA LYS A 2 60.69 0.57 -1.53
C LYS A 2 59.34 0.49 -2.24
N LEU A 3 59.05 -0.68 -2.81
CA LEU A 3 57.74 -1.05 -3.33
C LEU A 3 56.71 -0.92 -2.19
N ARG A 4 55.74 -0.02 -2.36
CA ARG A 4 54.56 0.03 -1.49
C ARG A 4 53.72 -1.20 -1.82
N HIS A 5 53.47 -2.04 -0.82
CA HIS A 5 52.34 -2.96 -0.86
C HIS A 5 51.09 -2.13 -1.17
N VAL A 6 50.43 -2.47 -2.27
CA VAL A 6 49.09 -2.01 -2.56
C VAL A 6 48.20 -2.83 -1.63
N ASP A 7 47.68 -2.20 -0.59
CA ASP A 7 46.66 -2.79 0.26
C ASP A 7 45.48 -3.20 -0.63
N THR A 8 45.20 -4.49 -0.63
CA THR A 8 43.96 -5.05 -1.18
C THR A 8 42.82 -4.35 -0.45
N ILE A 9 42.08 -3.49 -1.15
CA ILE A 9 40.85 -2.89 -0.63
C ILE A 9 39.96 -4.06 -0.24
N VAL A 10 39.74 -4.24 1.06
CA VAL A 10 38.75 -5.18 1.59
C VAL A 10 37.39 -4.69 1.09
N VAL A 11 36.86 -5.39 0.09
CA VAL A 11 35.56 -5.08 -0.50
C VAL A 11 34.47 -5.53 0.48
N GLY A 12 33.93 -4.58 1.24
CA GLY A 12 32.65 -4.69 1.93
C GLY A 12 32.71 -4.78 3.47
N ASP A 13 32.49 -3.65 4.16
CA ASP A 13 32.25 -3.60 5.61
C ASP A 13 30.82 -4.06 6.02
N GLY A 14 30.12 -4.79 5.14
CA GLY A 14 28.80 -5.33 5.45
C GLY A 14 28.91 -6.52 6.41
N PRO A 15 28.21 -6.55 7.56
CA PRO A 15 28.29 -7.70 8.45
C PRO A 15 27.83 -8.98 7.72
N PRO A 16 28.52 -10.11 7.93
CA PRO A 16 28.21 -11.37 7.26
C PRO A 16 26.76 -11.79 7.56
N SER A 17 26.05 -12.26 6.53
CA SER A 17 24.72 -12.84 6.72
C SER A 17 24.83 -14.24 7.29
N SER A 18 24.08 -14.53 8.36
CA SER A 18 23.94 -15.89 8.86
C SER A 18 23.29 -16.79 7.80
N ASP A 19 23.68 -18.07 7.77
CA ASP A 19 23.13 -19.05 6.82
C ASP A 19 21.61 -19.23 6.96
N LEU A 20 21.09 -19.06 8.18
CA LEU A 20 19.66 -19.07 8.43
C LEU A 20 18.95 -17.91 7.71
N ASN A 21 19.44 -16.68 7.87
CA ASN A 21 18.84 -15.51 7.22
C ASN A 21 18.95 -15.60 5.70
N PHE A 22 20.09 -16.09 5.18
CA PHE A 22 20.26 -16.35 3.76
C PHE A 22 19.23 -17.36 3.25
N THR A 23 19.06 -18.49 3.94
CA THR A 23 18.09 -19.53 3.57
C THR A 23 16.66 -19.00 3.56
N ILE A 24 16.27 -18.24 4.58
CA ILE A 24 14.94 -17.60 4.66
C ILE A 24 14.73 -16.65 3.48
N ALA A 25 15.68 -15.74 3.23
CA ALA A 25 15.59 -14.76 2.15
C ALA A 25 15.54 -15.43 0.76
N TYR A 26 16.38 -16.44 0.54
CA TYR A 26 16.42 -17.19 -0.70
C TYR A 26 15.09 -17.92 -0.98
N ASN A 27 14.56 -18.63 0.02
CA ASN A 27 13.26 -19.31 -0.11
C ASN A 27 12.10 -18.33 -0.34
N ALA A 28 12.10 -17.19 0.36
CA ALA A 28 11.11 -16.13 0.15
C ALA A 28 11.16 -15.59 -1.29
N ALA A 29 12.35 -15.39 -1.85
CA ALA A 29 12.54 -14.95 -3.25
C ALA A 29 12.01 -15.97 -4.27
N LEU A 30 12.26 -17.26 -4.04
CA LEU A 30 11.74 -18.32 -4.90
C LEU A 30 10.21 -18.41 -4.86
N GLN A 31 9.61 -18.19 -3.69
CA GLN A 31 8.16 -18.23 -3.50
C GLN A 31 7.45 -16.94 -3.94
N SER A 32 8.14 -15.80 -3.97
CA SER A 32 7.57 -14.51 -4.38
C SER A 32 6.95 -14.57 -5.78
N ARG A 33 5.68 -14.13 -5.87
CA ARG A 33 4.98 -13.96 -7.14
C ARG A 33 5.49 -12.75 -7.92
N ALA A 34 5.90 -11.68 -7.25
CA ALA A 34 6.45 -10.49 -7.90
C ALA A 34 7.72 -10.84 -8.68
N ARG A 35 8.62 -11.61 -8.06
CA ARG A 35 9.79 -12.18 -8.73
C ARG A 35 9.39 -13.04 -9.94
N ARG A 36 8.34 -13.85 -9.81
CA ARG A 36 7.79 -14.74 -10.87
C ARG A 36 7.24 -13.96 -12.06
N LEU A 37 6.50 -12.87 -11.79
CA LEU A 37 5.99 -11.95 -12.81
C LEU A 37 7.14 -11.28 -13.58
N LEU A 38 8.16 -10.83 -12.85
CA LEU A 38 9.33 -10.20 -13.46
C LEU A 38 10.17 -11.19 -14.26
N ASP A 39 10.32 -12.45 -13.82
CA ASP A 39 10.99 -13.49 -14.60
C ASP A 39 10.32 -13.69 -15.97
N ILE A 40 8.98 -13.78 -16.01
CA ILE A 40 8.21 -13.91 -17.26
C ILE A 40 8.52 -12.75 -18.20
N VAL A 41 8.35 -11.52 -17.73
CA VAL A 41 8.44 -10.32 -18.58
C VAL A 41 9.90 -9.98 -18.96
N MET A 42 10.85 -10.19 -18.03
CA MET A 42 12.25 -9.80 -18.22
C MET A 42 13.12 -10.87 -18.85
N ILE A 43 12.78 -12.16 -18.71
CA ILE A 43 13.58 -13.28 -19.19
C ILE A 43 12.86 -13.98 -20.34
N HIS A 44 11.65 -14.48 -20.11
CA HIS A 44 10.96 -15.33 -21.09
C HIS A 44 10.45 -14.55 -22.30
N GLU A 45 9.96 -13.33 -22.09
CA GLU A 45 9.45 -12.48 -23.17
C GLU A 45 10.55 -11.60 -23.82
N SER A 46 11.73 -11.51 -23.21
CA SER A 46 12.82 -10.65 -23.69
C SER A 46 13.77 -11.43 -24.61
N ARG A 47 13.68 -11.23 -25.93
CA ARG A 47 14.56 -11.85 -26.95
C ARG A 47 15.96 -11.21 -27.07
N GLY A 48 16.51 -10.70 -25.97
CA GLY A 48 17.77 -9.94 -25.93
C GLY A 48 18.96 -10.71 -25.37
N ARG A 49 20.07 -10.00 -25.13
CA ARG A 49 21.27 -10.55 -24.47
C ARG A 49 20.90 -11.19 -23.12
N PRO A 50 21.44 -12.39 -22.79
CA PRO A 50 21.24 -13.02 -21.49
C PRO A 50 21.53 -12.05 -20.34
N ARG A 51 20.64 -12.03 -19.36
CA ARG A 51 20.73 -11.11 -18.22
C ARG A 51 21.79 -11.59 -17.24
N LYS A 52 22.65 -10.67 -16.80
CA LYS A 52 23.67 -10.94 -15.77
C LYS A 52 23.12 -10.89 -14.35
N PHE A 53 21.96 -10.27 -14.15
CA PHE A 53 21.34 -10.10 -12.83
C PHE A 53 19.85 -10.37 -12.95
N LEU A 54 19.38 -11.39 -12.22
CA LEU A 54 18.05 -11.97 -12.35
C LEU A 54 17.10 -11.46 -11.26
N PRO A 55 15.77 -11.46 -11.50
CA PRO A 55 14.80 -11.15 -10.45
C PRO A 55 14.98 -11.99 -9.19
N SER A 56 15.24 -13.30 -9.30
CA SER A 56 15.50 -14.16 -8.13
C SER A 56 16.64 -13.65 -7.26
N GLN A 57 17.74 -13.21 -7.88
CA GLN A 57 18.91 -12.65 -7.20
C GLN A 57 18.59 -11.32 -6.53
N PHE A 58 17.89 -10.42 -7.23
CA PHE A 58 17.48 -9.13 -6.66
C PHE A 58 16.58 -9.31 -5.44
N PHE A 59 15.57 -10.17 -5.52
CA PHE A 59 14.64 -10.39 -4.41
C PHE A 59 15.34 -11.06 -3.22
N ALA A 60 16.22 -12.04 -3.45
CA ALA A 60 16.98 -12.67 -2.37
C ALA A 60 17.85 -11.64 -1.62
N LEU A 61 18.57 -10.79 -2.36
CA LEU A 61 19.36 -9.71 -1.77
C LEU A 61 18.46 -8.71 -1.02
N ALA A 62 17.34 -8.29 -1.60
CA ALA A 62 16.42 -7.34 -0.97
C ALA A 62 15.81 -7.89 0.33
N TYR A 63 15.34 -9.14 0.34
CA TYR A 63 14.84 -9.77 1.57
C TYR A 63 15.94 -9.89 2.62
N LEU A 64 17.17 -10.23 2.22
CA LEU A 64 18.28 -10.31 3.14
C LEU A 64 18.66 -8.93 3.73
N THR A 65 18.60 -7.87 2.92
CA THR A 65 18.77 -6.48 3.39
C THR A 65 17.72 -6.13 4.46
N VAL A 66 16.45 -6.53 4.25
CA VAL A 66 15.36 -6.31 5.22
C VAL A 66 15.57 -7.14 6.50
N LEU A 67 15.94 -8.41 6.38
CA LEU A 67 16.24 -9.27 7.54
C LEU A 67 17.43 -8.77 8.35
N ALA A 68 18.37 -8.06 7.71
CA ALA A 68 19.45 -7.36 8.36
C ALA A 68 19.03 -5.99 8.95
N HIS A 69 17.74 -5.66 8.92
CA HIS A 69 17.17 -4.39 9.39
C HIS A 69 17.79 -3.14 8.74
N ARG A 70 18.24 -3.25 7.48
CA ARG A 70 18.82 -2.13 6.74
C ARG A 70 17.75 -1.45 5.87
N PRO A 71 17.88 -0.14 5.61
CA PRO A 71 17.03 0.53 4.63
C PRO A 71 17.12 -0.12 3.25
N LEU A 72 15.99 -0.23 2.54
CA LEU A 72 15.92 -0.77 1.17
C LEU A 72 16.40 0.25 0.12
N HIS A 73 17.63 0.75 0.28
CA HIS A 73 18.32 1.53 -0.75
C HIS A 73 19.11 0.60 -1.65
N TYR A 74 19.26 0.93 -2.95
CA TYR A 74 20.08 0.12 -3.86
C TYR A 74 21.53 -0.02 -3.39
N THR A 75 22.07 0.97 -2.67
CA THR A 75 23.40 0.91 -2.07
C THR A 75 23.45 -0.17 -0.98
N GLN A 76 22.43 -0.26 -0.14
CA GLN A 76 22.33 -1.25 0.93
C GLN A 76 22.12 -2.67 0.38
N ILE A 77 21.35 -2.84 -0.70
CA ILE A 77 21.21 -4.12 -1.41
C ILE A 77 22.57 -4.57 -1.99
N TYR A 78 23.33 -3.63 -2.56
CA TYR A 78 24.67 -3.91 -3.06
C TYR A 78 25.64 -4.26 -1.92
N GLU A 79 25.61 -3.54 -0.80
CA GLU A 79 26.40 -3.86 0.40
C GLU A 79 26.03 -5.23 0.99
N THR A 80 24.76 -5.63 0.90
CA THR A 80 24.33 -6.99 1.25
C THR A 80 25.00 -8.04 0.37
N TYR A 81 25.11 -7.81 -0.95
CA TYR A 81 25.87 -8.68 -1.84
C TYR A 81 27.36 -8.77 -1.44
N CYS A 82 28.00 -7.63 -1.15
CA CYS A 82 29.40 -7.60 -0.74
C CYS A 82 29.67 -8.44 0.53
N GLY A 83 28.71 -8.49 1.45
CA GLY A 83 28.78 -9.28 2.68
C GLY A 83 28.47 -10.78 2.54
N LEU A 84 28.09 -11.27 1.35
CA LEU A 84 27.83 -12.69 1.12
C LEU A 84 29.13 -13.51 1.05
N THR A 85 29.10 -14.73 1.59
CA THR A 85 30.17 -15.71 1.43
C THR A 85 30.25 -16.23 -0.02
N PRO A 86 31.39 -16.81 -0.47
CA PRO A 86 31.48 -17.43 -1.79
C PRO A 86 30.38 -18.47 -2.05
N ASP A 87 30.09 -19.35 -1.09
CA ASP A 87 29.07 -20.40 -1.20
C ASP A 87 27.65 -19.81 -1.36
N GLN A 88 27.35 -18.74 -0.63
CA GLN A 88 26.08 -18.02 -0.75
C GLN A 88 25.94 -17.37 -2.12
N ARG A 89 27.02 -16.77 -2.65
CA ARG A 89 27.03 -16.20 -4.02
C ARG A 89 26.85 -17.28 -5.07
N GLU A 90 27.53 -18.42 -4.92
CA GLU A 90 27.37 -19.56 -5.80
C GLU A 90 25.93 -20.10 -5.79
N THR A 91 25.32 -20.20 -4.60
CA THR A 91 23.92 -20.62 -4.44
C THR A 91 22.94 -19.68 -5.16
N LEU A 92 23.22 -18.37 -5.17
CA LEU A 92 22.44 -17.39 -5.95
C LEU A 92 22.77 -17.40 -7.45
N GLY A 93 23.77 -18.17 -7.90
CA GLY A 93 24.27 -18.14 -9.27
C GLY A 93 25.02 -16.84 -9.63
N LEU A 94 25.50 -16.10 -8.62
CA LEU A 94 26.30 -14.88 -8.77
C LEU A 94 27.79 -15.23 -8.84
N ARG A 95 28.22 -15.83 -9.96
CA ARG A 95 29.61 -16.26 -10.18
C ARG A 95 30.54 -15.13 -10.62
N ASP A 96 29.99 -14.13 -11.31
CA ASP A 96 30.68 -12.90 -11.67
C ASP A 96 30.47 -11.85 -10.57
N ASP A 97 31.38 -10.89 -10.46
CA ASP A 97 31.19 -9.74 -9.58
C ASP A 97 29.94 -8.94 -9.98
N LEU A 98 29.01 -8.80 -9.04
CA LEU A 98 27.91 -7.85 -9.15
C LEU A 98 28.45 -6.45 -8.92
N HIS A 99 28.05 -5.49 -9.76
CA HIS A 99 28.30 -4.07 -9.57
C HIS A 99 27.04 -3.33 -9.10
N TYR A 100 27.23 -2.25 -8.33
CA TYR A 100 26.13 -1.37 -7.89
C TYR A 100 25.19 -0.96 -9.03
N ASP A 101 25.75 -0.62 -10.20
CA ASP A 101 24.95 -0.22 -11.35
C ASP A 101 23.99 -1.32 -11.82
N GLN A 102 24.33 -2.60 -11.68
CA GLN A 102 23.42 -3.68 -12.04
C GLN A 102 22.19 -3.72 -11.13
N VAL A 103 22.36 -3.44 -9.84
CA VAL A 103 21.24 -3.33 -8.88
C VAL A 103 20.36 -2.13 -9.22
N ARG A 104 20.97 -0.97 -9.51
CA ARG A 104 20.25 0.24 -9.91
C ARG A 104 19.49 0.05 -11.24
N TYR A 105 20.14 -0.52 -12.26
CA TYR A 105 19.53 -0.77 -13.56
C TYR A 105 18.39 -1.78 -13.50
N PHE A 106 18.43 -2.73 -12.57
CA PHE A 106 17.29 -3.61 -12.31
C PHE A 106 16.06 -2.80 -11.91
N GLY A 107 16.20 -1.90 -10.94
CA GLY A 107 15.11 -1.01 -10.49
C GLY A 107 14.56 -0.10 -11.59
N GLU A 108 15.45 0.55 -12.35
CA GLU A 108 15.08 1.35 -13.54
C GLU A 108 14.27 0.52 -14.55
N ARG A 109 14.65 -0.74 -14.75
CA ARG A 109 13.94 -1.62 -15.67
C ARG A 109 12.56 -1.99 -15.15
N VAL A 110 12.41 -2.30 -13.86
CA VAL A 110 11.09 -2.54 -13.25
C VAL A 110 10.20 -1.31 -13.46
N LYS A 111 10.73 -0.11 -13.21
CA LYS A 111 10.01 1.15 -13.46
C LYS A 111 9.54 1.27 -14.91
N GLN A 112 10.41 0.98 -15.89
CA GLN A 112 10.03 1.00 -17.31
C GLN A 112 8.91 0.01 -17.64
N LEU A 113 8.90 -1.18 -17.01
CA LEU A 113 7.84 -2.16 -17.23
C LEU A 113 6.49 -1.69 -16.65
N VAL A 114 6.51 -1.05 -15.48
CA VAL A 114 5.31 -0.46 -14.88
C VAL A 114 4.78 0.69 -15.75
N VAL A 115 5.64 1.63 -16.15
CA VAL A 115 5.26 2.75 -17.02
C VAL A 115 4.71 2.27 -18.38
N ALA A 116 5.24 1.15 -18.89
CA ALA A 116 4.77 0.55 -20.14
C ALA A 116 3.49 -0.30 -19.98
N GLY A 117 2.90 -0.38 -18.77
CA GLY A 117 1.70 -1.20 -18.50
C GLY A 117 1.95 -2.70 -18.68
N ARG A 118 3.21 -3.16 -18.63
CA ARG A 118 3.55 -4.58 -18.75
C ARG A 118 3.46 -5.33 -17.43
N VAL A 119 3.51 -4.59 -16.32
CA VAL A 119 3.35 -5.11 -14.98
C VAL A 119 2.66 -4.05 -14.12
N GLU A 120 1.62 -4.45 -13.39
CA GLU A 120 0.93 -3.56 -12.48
C GLU A 120 1.68 -3.40 -11.14
N MET A 121 1.73 -2.17 -10.61
CA MET A 121 2.41 -1.91 -9.34
C MET A 121 1.74 -2.66 -8.17
N VAL A 122 0.41 -2.73 -8.17
CA VAL A 122 -0.34 -3.49 -7.15
C VAL A 122 0.02 -4.97 -7.17
N ASP A 123 0.24 -5.56 -8.34
CA ASP A 123 0.66 -6.96 -8.45
C ASP A 123 2.07 -7.20 -7.93
N LEU A 124 3.01 -6.30 -8.26
CA LEU A 124 4.38 -6.37 -7.74
C LEU A 124 4.41 -6.22 -6.23
N MET A 125 3.72 -5.23 -5.69
CA MET A 125 3.71 -4.95 -4.27
C MET A 125 3.17 -6.15 -3.47
N ASN A 126 2.01 -6.67 -3.87
CA ASN A 126 1.39 -7.80 -3.19
C ASN A 126 2.14 -9.12 -3.45
N GLY A 127 2.76 -9.27 -4.62
CA GLY A 127 3.56 -10.45 -4.94
C GLY A 127 4.86 -10.58 -4.14
N ILE A 128 5.24 -9.57 -3.35
CA ILE A 128 6.37 -9.63 -2.42
C ILE A 128 6.02 -10.51 -1.20
N PHE A 129 4.78 -10.49 -0.72
CA PHE A 129 4.41 -11.14 0.55
C PHE A 129 3.27 -12.14 0.43
N ASP A 130 2.65 -12.28 -0.76
CA ASP A 130 1.48 -13.14 -0.95
C ASP A 130 1.70 -14.61 -0.56
N ALA A 131 2.87 -15.17 -0.86
CA ALA A 131 3.22 -16.53 -0.47
C ALA A 131 3.29 -16.74 1.06
N GLN A 132 3.41 -15.65 1.83
CA GLN A 132 3.46 -15.67 3.29
C GLN A 132 2.08 -15.47 3.93
N ILE A 133 1.07 -15.17 3.12
CA ILE A 133 -0.32 -15.04 3.59
C ILE A 133 -0.87 -16.45 3.85
N PRO A 134 -1.39 -16.74 5.05
CA PRO A 134 -2.08 -18.00 5.31
C PRO A 134 -3.19 -18.26 4.29
N ALA A 135 -3.23 -19.48 3.75
CA ALA A 135 -4.24 -19.90 2.79
C ALA A 135 -5.62 -19.92 3.45
N ARG A 136 -6.33 -18.79 3.38
CA ARG A 136 -7.72 -18.65 3.79
C ARG A 136 -8.58 -18.39 2.57
N THR A 137 -9.60 -19.21 2.38
CA THR A 137 -10.56 -19.05 1.30
C THR A 137 -11.56 -17.95 1.58
N THR A 138 -11.85 -17.64 2.85
CA THR A 138 -12.83 -16.63 3.24
C THR A 138 -12.28 -15.69 4.31
N MET A 139 -12.46 -14.38 4.14
CA MET A 139 -11.97 -13.36 5.08
C MET A 139 -12.83 -12.09 5.08
N SER A 140 -12.77 -11.36 6.19
CA SER A 140 -13.13 -9.95 6.24
C SER A 140 -11.85 -9.13 6.15
N VAL A 141 -11.88 -8.04 5.38
CA VAL A 141 -10.70 -7.23 5.09
C VAL A 141 -10.97 -5.80 5.55
N SER A 142 -10.36 -5.40 6.66
CA SER A 142 -10.38 -4.00 7.05
C SER A 142 -9.43 -3.20 6.19
N VAL A 143 -9.88 -2.06 5.67
CA VAL A 143 -9.09 -1.21 4.78
C VAL A 143 -8.87 0.15 5.41
N ASP A 144 -7.62 0.58 5.41
CA ASP A 144 -7.23 1.93 5.83
C ASP A 144 -6.00 2.40 5.05
N SER A 145 -5.76 3.70 5.03
CA SER A 145 -4.59 4.31 4.39
C SER A 145 -3.76 5.11 5.38
N THR A 146 -2.43 5.02 5.23
CA THR A 146 -1.47 5.80 6.02
C THR A 146 -0.53 6.58 5.11
N ASP A 147 -0.05 7.72 5.59
CA ASP A 147 0.92 8.55 4.92
C ASP A 147 2.31 7.88 4.91
N TYR A 148 2.87 7.71 3.72
CA TYR A 148 4.25 7.29 3.51
C TYR A 148 5.08 8.44 2.96
N GLU A 149 5.71 9.18 3.88
CA GLU A 149 6.48 10.38 3.56
C GLU A 149 7.78 10.08 2.83
N THR A 150 8.18 11.03 1.99
CA THR A 150 9.45 11.01 1.27
C THR A 150 10.18 12.34 1.44
N TYR A 151 11.46 12.35 1.05
CA TYR A 151 12.25 13.58 0.96
C TYR A 151 11.96 14.40 -0.31
N GLY A 152 10.80 14.19 -0.94
CA GLY A 152 10.38 14.90 -2.15
C GLY A 152 10.37 16.41 -1.96
N ARG A 153 10.90 17.14 -2.96
CA ARG A 153 10.99 18.61 -2.89
C ARG A 153 9.77 19.28 -3.51
N ILE A 154 9.10 20.11 -2.72
CA ILE A 154 8.05 21.02 -3.16
C ILE A 154 8.64 22.13 -4.05
N ARG A 155 8.00 22.37 -5.19
CA ARG A 155 8.33 23.41 -6.19
C ARG A 155 7.29 24.51 -6.28
N ALA A 156 6.04 24.26 -5.88
CA ALA A 156 4.96 25.23 -5.77
C ALA A 156 4.17 25.03 -4.45
N PHE A 157 3.59 26.09 -3.90
CA PHE A 157 2.96 26.06 -2.56
C PHE A 157 1.43 26.11 -2.65
N TRP A 158 0.78 25.57 -1.62
CA TRP A 158 -0.66 25.69 -1.38
C TRP A 158 -1.09 27.15 -1.23
N SER A 159 -2.33 27.44 -1.64
CA SER A 159 -3.06 28.63 -1.20
C SER A 159 -4.28 28.15 -0.43
N ALA A 160 -4.32 28.37 0.89
CA ALA A 160 -5.40 27.88 1.75
C ALA A 160 -6.80 28.30 1.26
N ASP A 161 -6.91 29.46 0.60
CA ASP A 161 -8.18 30.03 0.17
C ASP A 161 -8.60 29.60 -1.25
N ARG A 162 -7.67 29.08 -2.07
CA ARG A 162 -7.88 28.87 -3.52
C ARG A 162 -7.50 27.48 -4.00
N ASP A 163 -6.59 26.81 -3.31
CA ASP A 163 -5.96 25.55 -3.72
C ASP A 163 -5.47 24.78 -2.48
N PRO A 164 -6.38 24.17 -1.70
CA PRO A 164 -6.02 23.39 -0.51
C PRO A 164 -5.37 22.06 -0.88
N ALA A 165 -4.72 21.43 0.10
CA ALA A 165 -4.22 20.05 -0.01
C ALA A 165 -5.31 19.10 -0.52
N PRO A 166 -5.08 18.25 -1.57
CA PRO A 166 -6.05 17.26 -1.98
C PRO A 166 -6.38 16.44 -0.75
N THR A 167 -7.62 16.61 -0.31
CA THR A 167 -8.23 15.68 0.63
C THR A 167 -8.75 14.55 -0.23
N SER A 168 -8.34 13.34 0.07
CA SER A 168 -8.65 12.06 -0.57
C SER A 168 -10.14 11.67 -0.64
N HIS A 169 -11.02 12.53 -0.15
CA HIS A 169 -12.48 12.40 -0.18
C HIS A 169 -12.98 13.35 -1.26
N ASP A 170 -13.87 12.89 -2.13
CA ASP A 170 -14.51 13.65 -3.21
C ASP A 170 -14.92 15.09 -2.80
N GLN A 171 -13.99 16.05 -2.80
CA GLN A 171 -14.30 17.37 -3.29
C GLN A 171 -14.24 17.19 -4.79
N ALA A 172 -15.41 17.21 -5.43
CA ALA A 172 -15.47 17.48 -6.86
C ALA A 172 -14.48 18.61 -7.11
N GLN A 173 -13.46 18.38 -7.95
CA GLN A 173 -12.55 19.42 -8.37
C GLN A 173 -13.42 20.60 -8.79
N SER A 174 -13.50 21.62 -7.94
CA SER A 174 -14.11 22.88 -8.30
C SER A 174 -13.30 23.41 -9.48
N ASP A 175 -14.01 23.93 -10.46
CA ASP A 175 -13.48 24.48 -11.69
C ASP A 175 -12.11 25.17 -11.51
N VAL A 176 -11.19 24.82 -12.40
CA VAL A 176 -9.92 25.50 -12.73
C VAL A 176 -9.41 26.40 -11.60
N VAL A 177 -8.71 25.78 -10.64
CA VAL A 177 -7.97 26.55 -9.65
C VAL A 177 -6.95 27.42 -10.38
N GLU A 178 -7.03 28.75 -10.22
CA GLU A 178 -6.01 29.68 -10.72
C GLU A 178 -4.68 29.39 -10.01
N LEU A 179 -3.83 28.61 -10.68
CA LEU A 179 -2.53 28.21 -10.19
C LEU A 179 -1.57 29.39 -10.17
N LYS A 180 -1.32 30.00 -9.00
CA LYS A 180 -0.25 30.99 -8.83
C LYS A 180 1.01 30.33 -8.29
N SER A 181 2.02 30.17 -9.14
CA SER A 181 3.38 29.82 -8.74
C SER A 181 4.31 31.02 -8.91
N ARG A 182 5.21 31.23 -7.95
CA ARG A 182 6.33 32.17 -8.10
C ARG A 182 7.44 31.66 -9.04
N ARG A 183 7.34 30.40 -9.48
CA ARG A 183 8.28 29.75 -10.40
C ARG A 183 7.60 29.46 -11.73
N THR A 184 8.21 29.97 -12.81
CA THR A 184 7.79 29.76 -14.18
C THR A 184 7.62 28.26 -14.47
N GLY A 185 6.48 27.86 -15.04
CA GLY A 185 6.19 26.48 -15.44
C GLY A 185 5.76 25.52 -14.33
N TRP A 186 5.37 26.03 -13.14
CA TRP A 186 4.80 25.23 -12.06
C TRP A 186 3.42 25.75 -11.62
N PRO A 187 2.57 24.91 -11.02
CA PRO A 187 2.70 23.46 -10.95
C PRO A 187 2.50 22.81 -12.32
N LEU A 188 3.01 21.58 -12.47
CA LEU A 188 2.78 20.78 -13.66
C LEU A 188 1.39 20.13 -13.58
N LEU A 189 0.81 19.76 -14.72
CA LEU A 189 -0.37 18.89 -14.72
C LEU A 189 0.12 17.44 -14.71
N GLY A 190 -0.24 16.68 -13.68
CA GLY A 190 0.09 15.27 -13.58
C GLY A 190 -0.78 14.38 -14.48
N ASP A 191 -0.35 13.14 -14.71
CA ASP A 191 -1.07 12.17 -15.55
C ASP A 191 -2.49 11.83 -15.06
N ASP A 192 -2.75 12.05 -13.78
CA ASP A 192 -4.06 11.88 -13.13
C ASP A 192 -4.92 13.16 -13.16
N GLY A 193 -4.49 14.19 -13.90
CA GLY A 193 -5.17 15.47 -14.03
C GLY A 193 -5.07 16.38 -12.80
N ARG A 194 -4.29 16.00 -11.76
CA ARG A 194 -4.08 16.85 -10.58
C ARG A 194 -2.87 17.77 -10.76
N PRO A 195 -2.89 18.99 -10.20
CA PRO A 195 -1.70 19.83 -10.12
C PRO A 195 -0.59 19.13 -9.34
N GLN A 196 0.57 18.94 -9.99
CA GLN A 196 1.76 18.37 -9.40
C GLN A 196 2.69 19.50 -8.95
N ARG A 197 2.89 19.60 -7.64
CA ARG A 197 3.75 20.65 -7.05
C ARG A 197 5.10 20.13 -6.60
N THR A 198 5.31 18.83 -6.67
CA THR A 198 6.54 18.14 -6.31
C THR A 198 7.40 17.92 -7.55
N LYS A 199 8.72 17.94 -7.39
CA LYS A 199 9.63 17.57 -8.48
C LYS A 199 9.44 16.11 -8.90
N ASP A 200 9.13 15.25 -7.94
CA ASP A 200 8.92 13.83 -8.14
C ASP A 200 7.52 13.58 -8.71
N PRO A 201 7.36 12.91 -9.86
CA PRO A 201 6.04 12.71 -10.48
C PRO A 201 5.09 11.81 -9.68
N ASP A 202 5.64 10.92 -8.85
CA ASP A 202 4.91 9.90 -8.09
C ASP A 202 4.83 10.21 -6.59
N ALA A 203 5.89 10.77 -5.97
CA ALA A 203 5.83 11.30 -4.61
C ALA A 203 5.20 12.71 -4.61
N ARG A 204 3.89 12.74 -4.40
CA ARG A 204 3.05 13.96 -4.49
C ARG A 204 2.65 14.51 -3.14
N ASP A 205 1.98 15.64 -3.17
CA ASP A 205 1.56 16.38 -2.00
C ASP A 205 0.12 16.02 -1.58
N GLY A 206 -0.06 15.63 -0.31
CA GLY A 206 -1.35 15.22 0.26
C GLY A 206 -1.60 15.84 1.64
N HIS A 207 -2.76 15.56 2.23
CA HIS A 207 -3.13 16.06 3.56
C HIS A 207 -3.26 14.92 4.56
N ARG A 208 -2.73 15.10 5.77
CA ARG A 208 -2.95 14.18 6.90
C ARG A 208 -3.77 14.84 8.01
N SER A 209 -4.67 14.07 8.62
CA SER A 209 -5.36 14.44 9.86
C SER A 209 -4.41 14.35 11.06
N ALA A 210 -4.75 15.06 12.14
CA ALA A 210 -3.97 15.02 13.37
C ALA A 210 -4.16 13.67 14.08
N HIS A 211 -3.07 12.91 14.27
CA HIS A 211 -3.05 11.65 15.01
C HIS A 211 -1.72 11.49 15.77
N ASN A 212 -1.76 10.83 16.94
CA ASN A 212 -0.58 10.43 17.73
C ASN A 212 0.52 11.51 17.85
N ASN A 213 0.16 12.69 18.36
CA ASN A 213 1.06 13.85 18.55
C ASN A 213 1.67 14.45 17.28
N ARG A 214 1.20 14.07 16.08
CA ARG A 214 1.51 14.79 14.84
C ARG A 214 0.40 15.77 14.52
N ALA A 215 0.79 17.00 14.21
CA ALA A 215 -0.13 18.02 13.75
C ALA A 215 -0.73 17.62 12.39
N SER A 216 -2.00 17.96 12.17
CA SER A 216 -2.60 17.90 10.84
C SER A 216 -1.85 18.83 9.89
N GLY A 217 -1.69 18.42 8.64
CA GLY A 217 -0.98 19.27 7.68
C GLY A 217 -0.62 18.57 6.38
N PRO A 218 -0.05 19.33 5.44
CA PRO A 218 0.42 18.77 4.18
C PRO A 218 1.63 17.87 4.39
N PHE A 219 1.78 16.88 3.53
CA PHE A 219 2.97 16.03 3.44
C PHE A 219 3.32 15.75 1.99
N VAL A 220 4.53 15.25 1.74
CA VAL A 220 4.98 14.82 0.41
C VAL A 220 5.34 13.34 0.45
N GLY A 221 4.76 12.56 -0.45
CA GLY A 221 5.02 11.13 -0.55
C GLY A 221 3.83 10.41 -1.17
N TYR A 222 3.39 9.36 -0.49
CA TYR A 222 2.40 8.41 -0.97
C TYR A 222 1.32 8.14 0.07
N ASP A 223 0.15 7.75 -0.40
CA ASP A 223 -0.86 7.08 0.42
C ASP A 223 -0.67 5.57 0.29
N LEU A 224 -0.25 4.94 1.40
CA LEU A 224 -0.15 3.49 1.54
C LEU A 224 -1.48 2.95 2.05
N THR A 225 -2.26 2.36 1.16
CA THR A 225 -3.52 1.70 1.51
C THR A 225 -3.24 0.24 1.84
N LEU A 226 -3.74 -0.24 2.97
CA LEU A 226 -3.53 -1.60 3.46
C LEU A 226 -4.88 -2.29 3.66
N GLY A 227 -4.98 -3.52 3.16
CA GLY A 227 -6.02 -4.46 3.55
C GLY A 227 -5.47 -5.41 4.61
N VAL A 228 -6.15 -5.49 5.76
CA VAL A 228 -5.77 -6.31 6.90
C VAL A 228 -6.86 -7.33 7.16
N ASN A 229 -6.48 -8.61 7.29
CA ASN A 229 -7.41 -9.65 7.70
C ASN A 229 -7.99 -9.31 9.08
N THR A 230 -9.30 -9.28 9.19
CA THR A 230 -10.01 -9.03 10.45
C THR A 230 -11.11 -10.05 10.65
N ARG A 231 -11.68 -10.02 11.85
CA ARG A 231 -12.80 -10.88 12.23
C ARG A 231 -14.02 -10.52 11.38
N PRO A 232 -14.65 -11.50 10.70
CA PRO A 232 -15.89 -11.24 9.97
C PRO A 232 -16.99 -10.63 10.84
N TYR A 233 -17.80 -9.78 10.23
CA TYR A 233 -18.92 -9.15 10.92
C TYR A 233 -19.83 -10.22 11.58
N GLY A 234 -20.17 -10.02 12.85
CA GLY A 234 -21.01 -10.95 13.63
C GLY A 234 -20.33 -12.25 14.10
N SER A 235 -19.13 -12.57 13.62
CA SER A 235 -18.42 -13.79 14.05
C SER A 235 -17.85 -13.66 15.47
N LYS A 236 -17.84 -14.76 16.24
CA LYS A 236 -17.12 -14.83 17.54
C LYS A 236 -15.68 -15.33 17.40
N THR A 237 -15.30 -15.82 16.22
CA THR A 237 -13.98 -16.40 15.97
C THR A 237 -12.94 -15.30 15.86
N THR A 238 -11.96 -15.30 16.76
CA THR A 238 -10.80 -14.43 16.64
C THR A 238 -9.91 -14.91 15.49
N VAL A 239 -9.33 -13.95 14.79
CA VAL A 239 -8.40 -14.22 13.69
C VAL A 239 -7.17 -13.33 13.89
N PRO A 240 -5.97 -13.80 13.54
CA PRO A 240 -4.79 -12.96 13.61
C PRO A 240 -4.88 -11.84 12.57
N ASN A 241 -4.48 -10.64 12.95
CA ASN A 241 -4.42 -9.49 12.06
C ASN A 241 -3.08 -9.51 11.32
N TYR A 242 -3.13 -9.56 10.00
CA TYR A 242 -1.97 -9.46 9.12
C TYR A 242 -2.38 -8.80 7.81
N ILE A 243 -1.41 -8.18 7.14
CA ILE A 243 -1.61 -7.52 5.86
C ILE A 243 -1.90 -8.60 4.82
N VAL A 244 -3.08 -8.54 4.20
CA VAL A 244 -3.48 -9.43 3.09
C VAL A 244 -3.29 -8.75 1.75
N SER A 245 -3.35 -7.43 1.72
CA SER A 245 -3.11 -6.66 0.52
C SER A 245 -2.58 -5.26 0.82
N ALA A 246 -1.89 -4.67 -0.15
CA ALA A 246 -1.38 -3.32 -0.06
C ALA A 246 -1.40 -2.63 -1.43
N ASN A 247 -1.59 -1.32 -1.45
CA ASN A 247 -1.48 -0.50 -2.64
C ASN A 247 -0.84 0.84 -2.28
N LEU A 248 0.10 1.28 -3.11
CA LEU A 248 0.80 2.54 -2.93
C LEU A 248 0.39 3.50 -4.05
N THR A 249 -0.18 4.64 -3.68
CA THR A 249 -0.63 5.66 -4.63
C THR A 249 0.00 7.00 -4.30
N PRO A 250 0.18 7.92 -5.26
CA PRO A 250 0.66 9.27 -4.95
C PRO A 250 -0.21 9.93 -3.88
N ALA A 251 0.38 10.69 -2.95
CA ALA A 251 -0.40 11.29 -1.86
C ALA A 251 -1.59 12.14 -2.36
N GLY A 252 -2.65 12.19 -1.55
CA GLY A 252 -3.90 12.85 -1.88
C GLY A 252 -4.74 12.09 -2.92
N SER A 253 -4.40 10.82 -3.20
CA SER A 253 -5.18 9.98 -4.10
C SER A 253 -6.51 9.61 -3.45
N HIS A 254 -7.52 9.31 -4.28
CA HIS A 254 -8.83 8.96 -3.76
C HIS A 254 -8.79 7.59 -3.05
N HIS A 255 -9.05 7.56 -1.74
CA HIS A 255 -8.88 6.34 -0.92
C HIS A 255 -9.71 5.15 -1.42
N ALA A 256 -11.00 5.35 -1.74
CA ALA A 256 -11.82 4.27 -2.28
C ALA A 256 -11.24 3.69 -3.58
N LYS A 257 -10.81 4.53 -4.53
CA LYS A 257 -10.16 4.09 -5.77
C LYS A 257 -8.84 3.38 -5.51
N ALA A 258 -8.07 3.78 -4.50
CA ALA A 258 -6.84 3.10 -4.12
C ALA A 258 -7.08 1.72 -3.50
N ALA A 259 -8.22 1.52 -2.81
CA ALA A 259 -8.59 0.27 -2.20
C ALA A 259 -9.11 -0.79 -3.19
N GLN A 260 -9.83 -0.39 -4.25
CA GLN A 260 -10.46 -1.32 -5.19
C GLN A 260 -9.47 -2.31 -5.85
N PRO A 261 -8.31 -1.89 -6.38
CA PRO A 261 -7.36 -2.83 -6.99
C PRO A 261 -6.87 -3.93 -6.03
N MET A 262 -6.80 -3.64 -4.73
CA MET A 262 -6.43 -4.64 -3.73
C MET A 262 -7.52 -5.70 -3.53
N ILE A 263 -8.78 -5.26 -3.49
CA ILE A 263 -9.96 -6.12 -3.35
C ILE A 263 -10.08 -7.02 -4.59
N ASP A 264 -10.01 -6.41 -5.78
CA ASP A 264 -10.07 -7.13 -7.07
C ASP A 264 -8.95 -8.19 -7.13
N LEU A 265 -7.74 -7.84 -6.70
CA LEU A 265 -6.60 -8.75 -6.68
C LEU A 265 -6.80 -9.94 -5.74
N LEU A 266 -7.34 -9.71 -4.54
CA LEU A 266 -7.64 -10.78 -3.60
C LEU A 266 -8.69 -11.74 -4.17
N GLN A 267 -9.76 -11.22 -4.79
CA GLN A 267 -10.78 -12.04 -5.44
C GLN A 267 -10.21 -12.82 -6.64
N ALA A 268 -9.39 -12.18 -7.48
CA ALA A 268 -8.70 -12.83 -8.58
C ALA A 268 -7.74 -13.95 -8.12
N ARG A 269 -7.30 -13.92 -6.86
CA ARG A 269 -6.48 -14.96 -6.22
C ARG A 269 -7.31 -16.05 -5.53
N GLY A 270 -8.64 -16.01 -5.67
CA GLY A 270 -9.55 -17.03 -5.15
C GLY A 270 -9.98 -16.79 -3.70
N HIS A 271 -9.70 -15.62 -3.13
CA HIS A 271 -10.22 -15.26 -1.82
C HIS A 271 -11.67 -14.75 -1.93
N THR A 272 -12.53 -15.27 -1.08
CA THR A 272 -13.89 -14.76 -0.85
C THR A 272 -13.83 -13.70 0.24
N ILE A 273 -14.17 -12.47 -0.09
CA ILE A 273 -14.26 -11.38 0.89
C ILE A 273 -15.72 -11.26 1.31
N THR A 274 -16.00 -11.40 2.61
CA THR A 274 -17.38 -11.33 3.13
C THR A 274 -17.81 -9.89 3.36
N ASP A 275 -16.92 -9.12 3.98
CA ASP A 275 -17.19 -7.77 4.41
C ASP A 275 -15.90 -6.94 4.42
N VAL A 276 -16.07 -5.63 4.24
CA VAL A 276 -14.97 -4.65 4.24
C VAL A 276 -15.27 -3.55 5.26
N PRO A 277 -14.72 -3.67 6.48
CA PRO A 277 -14.71 -2.58 7.46
C PRO A 277 -13.77 -1.46 7.02
N ALA A 278 -14.27 -0.24 6.91
CA ALA A 278 -13.47 0.91 6.52
C ALA A 278 -13.72 2.12 7.43
N ASP A 279 -12.70 2.97 7.56
CA ASP A 279 -12.84 4.23 8.30
C ASP A 279 -13.76 5.22 7.56
N ARG A 280 -14.18 6.27 8.26
CA ARG A 280 -15.07 7.33 7.80
C ARG A 280 -14.62 7.99 6.50
N ALA A 281 -13.32 8.02 6.26
CA ALA A 281 -12.70 8.44 5.02
C ALA A 281 -13.37 7.81 3.77
N TYR A 282 -13.76 6.55 3.86
CA TYR A 282 -14.38 5.79 2.78
C TYR A 282 -15.90 6.01 2.72
N ASN A 283 -16.51 6.37 3.84
CA ASN A 283 -17.95 6.64 3.94
C ASN A 283 -18.37 7.91 3.18
N TYR A 284 -17.43 8.82 2.94
CA TYR A 284 -17.66 10.05 2.16
C TYR A 284 -17.46 9.85 0.65
N ALA A 285 -16.96 8.70 0.22
CA ALA A 285 -16.82 8.40 -1.21
C ALA A 285 -18.20 8.28 -1.87
N LYS A 286 -18.30 8.69 -3.13
CA LYS A 286 -19.50 8.43 -3.94
C LYS A 286 -19.86 6.93 -3.95
N PRO A 287 -21.14 6.55 -3.87
CA PRO A 287 -21.57 5.15 -3.83
C PRO A 287 -20.97 4.30 -4.96
N GLU A 288 -20.96 4.83 -6.19
CA GLU A 288 -20.42 4.17 -7.38
C GLU A 288 -18.90 3.87 -7.32
N LEU A 289 -18.15 4.56 -6.46
CA LEU A 289 -16.70 4.35 -6.27
C LEU A 289 -16.37 3.39 -5.13
N TRP A 290 -17.31 3.16 -4.21
CA TRP A 290 -17.06 2.37 -3.01
C TRP A 290 -18.18 1.36 -2.74
N THR A 291 -19.30 1.81 -2.20
CA THR A 291 -20.32 0.94 -1.59
C THR A 291 -21.10 0.12 -2.61
N GLN A 292 -21.43 0.70 -3.77
CA GLN A 292 -22.09 -0.02 -4.86
C GLN A 292 -21.16 -1.09 -5.43
N ARG A 293 -19.89 -0.74 -5.70
CA ARG A 293 -18.91 -1.67 -6.25
C ARG A 293 -18.62 -2.86 -5.31
N LEU A 294 -18.58 -2.64 -4.00
CA LEU A 294 -18.47 -3.72 -3.03
C LEU A 294 -19.67 -4.67 -3.11
N ARG A 295 -20.89 -4.12 -3.12
CA ARG A 295 -22.12 -4.92 -3.19
C ARG A 295 -22.28 -5.67 -4.51
N ASP A 296 -21.90 -5.06 -5.63
CA ASP A 296 -21.90 -5.71 -6.95
C ASP A 296 -20.99 -6.95 -6.99
N ASN A 297 -19.96 -6.97 -6.13
CA ASN A 297 -19.05 -8.10 -5.93
C ASN A 297 -19.44 -9.04 -4.78
N GLY A 298 -20.65 -8.87 -4.21
CA GLY A 298 -21.14 -9.70 -3.10
C GLY A 298 -20.46 -9.42 -1.76
N ILE A 299 -19.82 -8.26 -1.59
CA ILE A 299 -19.09 -7.86 -0.39
C ILE A 299 -19.94 -6.86 0.40
N GLU A 300 -20.10 -7.09 1.71
CA GLU A 300 -20.83 -6.16 2.58
C GLU A 300 -19.93 -4.99 3.03
N PRO A 301 -20.26 -3.73 2.69
CA PRO A 301 -19.55 -2.57 3.22
C PRO A 301 -19.90 -2.33 4.70
N VAL A 302 -18.90 -2.28 5.58
CA VAL A 302 -19.09 -2.04 7.01
C VAL A 302 -18.57 -0.65 7.37
N PHE A 303 -19.46 0.20 7.91
CA PHE A 303 -19.20 1.63 8.12
C PHE A 303 -18.90 1.97 9.58
N ASP A 304 -17.89 2.82 9.84
CA ASP A 304 -17.83 3.56 11.11
C ASP A 304 -18.80 4.74 11.12
N LEU A 305 -19.90 4.61 11.86
CA LEU A 305 -20.93 5.65 11.96
C LEU A 305 -20.52 6.78 12.91
N THR A 306 -20.67 8.02 12.43
CA THR A 306 -20.54 9.21 13.27
C THR A 306 -21.64 9.28 14.33
N LYS A 307 -21.42 10.07 15.40
CA LYS A 307 -22.44 10.31 16.45
C LYS A 307 -23.79 10.77 15.87
N LYS A 308 -23.76 11.62 14.83
CA LYS A 308 -24.97 12.12 14.15
C LYS A 308 -25.66 11.07 13.26
N GLN A 309 -24.98 9.99 12.89
CA GLN A 309 -25.55 8.90 12.09
C GLN A 309 -26.12 7.77 12.95
N ARG A 310 -25.72 7.71 14.23
CA ARG A 310 -26.24 6.76 15.22
C ARG A 310 -27.62 7.14 15.77
N THR A 311 -28.00 8.41 15.65
CA THR A 311 -29.34 8.86 16.06
C THR A 311 -30.41 8.43 15.04
N PRO A 312 -31.60 8.00 15.48
CA PRO A 312 -32.72 7.73 14.59
C PRO A 312 -33.07 8.93 13.71
N LYS A 313 -33.32 8.69 12.42
CA LYS A 313 -33.75 9.71 11.45
C LYS A 313 -34.87 9.17 10.56
N PRO A 314 -35.74 10.04 10.01
CA PRO A 314 -36.67 9.63 8.96
C PRO A 314 -35.91 8.95 7.81
N GLY A 315 -36.44 7.83 7.32
CA GLY A 315 -35.88 7.16 6.16
C GLY A 315 -36.27 7.82 4.83
N PRO A 316 -35.67 7.39 3.71
CA PRO A 316 -35.88 7.99 2.40
C PRO A 316 -37.30 7.76 1.84
N ILE A 317 -38.05 6.82 2.41
CA ILE A 317 -39.42 6.47 2.01
C ILE A 317 -40.36 6.74 3.19
N HIS A 318 -41.54 7.30 2.93
CA HIS A 318 -42.55 7.51 3.97
C HIS A 318 -42.87 6.20 4.71
N GLY A 319 -42.94 6.24 6.03
CA GLY A 319 -43.14 5.03 6.85
C GLY A 319 -41.86 4.26 7.17
N THR A 320 -40.67 4.80 6.86
CA THR A 320 -39.37 4.21 7.23
C THR A 320 -38.57 5.10 8.19
N VAL A 321 -37.66 4.48 8.95
CA VAL A 321 -36.75 5.13 9.90
C VAL A 321 -35.36 4.50 9.76
N VAL A 322 -34.32 5.32 9.77
CA VAL A 322 -32.92 4.87 9.81
C VAL A 322 -32.43 4.93 11.24
N ILE A 323 -31.91 3.83 11.76
CA ILE A 323 -31.40 3.69 13.14
C ILE A 323 -30.04 3.02 13.04
N ASP A 324 -29.01 3.64 13.62
CA ASP A 324 -27.62 3.15 13.52
C ASP A 324 -27.24 2.73 12.09
N GLY A 325 -27.56 3.59 11.12
CA GLY A 325 -27.26 3.37 9.70
C GLY A 325 -28.10 2.29 8.99
N THR A 326 -29.00 1.60 9.69
CA THR A 326 -29.86 0.53 9.14
C THR A 326 -31.28 1.03 8.92
N LEU A 327 -31.91 0.63 7.81
CA LEU A 327 -33.28 1.02 7.46
C LEU A 327 -34.31 0.06 8.09
N PHE A 328 -35.24 0.61 8.86
CA PHE A 328 -36.37 -0.08 9.46
C PHE A 328 -37.68 0.55 9.02
N THR A 329 -38.80 -0.13 9.28
CA THR A 329 -40.13 0.47 9.17
C THR A 329 -40.45 1.27 10.43
N GLN A 330 -41.32 2.28 10.32
CA GLN A 330 -41.87 3.01 11.46
C GLN A 330 -42.77 2.14 12.35
N ALA A 331 -43.05 0.89 11.97
CA ALA A 331 -43.70 -0.08 12.83
C ALA A 331 -42.75 -0.62 13.92
N LEU A 332 -41.42 -0.42 13.80
CA LEU A 332 -40.47 -0.76 14.86
C LEU A 332 -40.83 0.01 16.15
N PRO A 333 -41.13 -0.69 17.27
CA PRO A 333 -41.50 -0.05 18.54
C PRO A 333 -40.46 0.98 18.99
N GLU A 334 -40.92 2.12 19.51
CA GLU A 334 -40.05 3.26 19.84
C GLU A 334 -38.99 2.93 20.90
N ASN A 335 -39.31 2.06 21.86
CA ASN A 335 -38.38 1.55 22.85
C ASN A 335 -37.24 0.70 22.27
N LEU A 336 -37.42 0.12 21.07
CA LEU A 336 -36.36 -0.61 20.35
C LEU A 336 -35.54 0.29 19.41
N ARG A 337 -35.91 1.56 19.28
CA ARG A 337 -35.16 2.54 18.46
C ARG A 337 -33.99 3.17 19.19
N HIS A 338 -33.96 3.04 20.52
CA HIS A 338 -32.99 3.66 21.39
C HIS A 338 -32.33 2.60 22.29
N LEU A 339 -31.47 1.78 21.71
CA LEU A 339 -30.67 0.84 22.47
C LEU A 339 -29.40 1.52 23.01
N PRO A 340 -28.96 1.20 24.24
CA PRO A 340 -27.69 1.70 24.76
C PRO A 340 -26.54 1.30 23.84
N ALA A 341 -25.66 2.25 23.51
CA ALA A 341 -24.46 1.93 22.75
C ALA A 341 -23.57 0.97 23.55
N HIS A 342 -22.97 -0.01 22.87
CA HIS A 342 -21.95 -0.84 23.50
C HIS A 342 -20.74 0.02 23.88
N SER A 343 -20.31 0.01 25.15
CA SER A 343 -19.07 0.69 25.53
C SER A 343 -17.87 -0.06 24.93
N ARG A 344 -16.80 0.68 24.59
CA ARG A 344 -15.58 0.12 23.98
C ARG A 344 -14.93 -0.99 24.82
N ASP A 345 -15.23 -1.04 26.11
CA ASP A 345 -14.70 -2.01 27.09
C ASP A 345 -15.69 -3.11 27.47
N MET A 346 -16.85 -3.21 26.79
CA MET A 346 -17.81 -4.27 27.05
C MET A 346 -17.33 -5.60 26.45
N THR A 347 -16.71 -6.44 27.29
CA THR A 347 -16.59 -7.88 27.04
C THR A 347 -17.92 -8.59 27.33
N VAL A 348 -18.09 -9.76 26.72
CA VAL A 348 -19.33 -10.57 26.65
C VAL A 348 -19.94 -10.92 28.02
N GLU A 349 -19.20 -10.76 29.12
CA GLU A 349 -19.61 -11.15 30.48
C GLU A 349 -20.63 -10.22 31.15
N LYS A 350 -21.02 -9.09 30.53
CA LYS A 350 -21.97 -8.14 31.14
C LYS A 350 -23.44 -8.31 30.68
N HIS A 351 -23.86 -9.54 30.43
CA HIS A 351 -25.27 -9.87 30.22
C HIS A 351 -25.69 -11.03 31.11
N CYS A 352 -25.94 -10.72 32.39
CA CYS A 352 -26.98 -11.34 33.18
C CYS A 352 -27.96 -10.25 33.57
#